data_AF-A0A7V8WAW1-F1
#
_entry.id   AF-A0A7V8WAW1-F1
#
_cell.length_a   1.000
_cell.length_b   1.000
_cell.length_c   1.000
_cell.angle_alpha   90.00
_cell.angle_beta   90.00
_cell.angle_gamma   90.00
#
_symmetry.space_group_name_H-M   'P 1'
#
loop_
_entity.id
_entity.type
_entity.pdbx_description
1 polymer ?
#
loop_
_entity_poly.entity_id
_entity_poly.type
_entity_poly.pdbx_seq_one_letter_code
_entity_poly.pdbx_strand_id
1 'polypeptide(L)'
;MPLAAVAAFLGATLQSATGFGFALVLGPALIAVLTPAEALTTLLVLSASLNLLMLFSERRRRSIRWSDVLLLLAAAAPGLVGG
;
A
#
# COMPACT_ATOMS: atom_id res chain seq x y z
N MET A 1 -2.95 5.50 19.46
CA MET A 1 -4.04 4.83 18.72
C MET A 1 -4.89 5.75 17.83
N PRO A 2 -5.40 6.92 18.25
CA PRO A 2 -6.23 7.76 17.36
C PRO A 2 -5.45 8.27 16.13
N LEU A 3 -4.16 8.56 16.28
CA LEU A 3 -3.30 9.04 15.20
C LEU A 3 -3.21 8.04 14.03
N ALA A 4 -3.00 6.75 14.32
CA ALA A 4 -2.93 5.70 13.29
C ALA A 4 -4.27 5.50 12.58
N ALA A 5 -5.39 5.61 13.29
CA ALA A 5 -6.73 5.51 12.70
C ALA A 5 -7.01 6.69 11.74
N VAL A 6 -6.68 7.92 12.16
CA VAL A 6 -6.81 9.12 11.31
C VAL A 6 -5.90 9.01 10.09
N ALA A 7 -4.64 8.59 10.28
CA ALA A 7 -3.70 8.40 9.18
C ALA A 7 -4.17 7.33 8.19
N ALA A 8 -4.73 6.22 8.68
CA ALA A 8 -5.29 5.17 7.84
C ALA A 8 -6.49 5.68 7.03
N PHE A 9 -7.39 6.46 7.65
CA PHE A 9 -8.54 7.05 6.98
C PHE A 9 -8.12 8.06 5.88
N LEU A 10 -7.21 8.97 6.20
CA LEU A 10 -6.66 9.93 5.24
C LEU A 10 -5.88 9.25 4.11
N GLY A 11 -5.08 8.24 4.46
CA GLY A 11 -4.36 7.43 3.48
C GLY A 11 -5.31 6.70 2.52
N ALA A 12 -6.39 6.12 3.04
CA ALA A 12 -7.34 5.34 2.24
C ALA A 12 -8.15 6.24 1.31
N THR A 13 -8.55 7.43 1.77
CA THR A 13 -9.24 8.43 0.94
C THR A 13 -8.34 8.94 -0.18
N LEU A 14 -7.07 9.25 0.10
CA LEU A 14 -6.10 9.65 -0.92
C LEU A 14 -5.79 8.52 -1.92
N GLN A 15 -5.66 7.28 -1.45
CA GLN A 15 -5.45 6.13 -2.32
C GLN A 15 -6.64 5.89 -3.23
N SER A 16 -7.87 6.08 -2.75
CA SER A 16 -9.06 5.93 -3.58
C SER A 16 -9.16 7.01 -4.66
N ALA A 17 -8.63 8.21 -4.41
CA ALA A 17 -8.67 9.32 -5.36
C ALA A 17 -7.52 9.28 -6.39
N THR A 18 -6.34 8.83 -5.98
CA THR A 18 -5.11 8.95 -6.79
C THR A 18 -4.50 7.61 -7.22
N GLY A 19 -4.95 6.50 -6.64
CA GLY A 19 -4.32 5.18 -6.77
C GLY A 19 -3.04 5.02 -5.94
N PHE A 20 -2.64 6.03 -5.14
CA PHE A 20 -1.42 6.04 -4.35
C PHE A 20 -1.60 6.80 -3.01
N GLY A 21 -0.67 6.64 -2.06
CA GLY A 21 -0.60 7.55 -0.90
C GLY A 21 -1.06 7.01 0.45
N PHE A 22 -1.66 5.81 0.54
CA PHE A 22 -1.93 5.20 1.85
C PHE A 22 -0.64 4.96 2.63
N ALA A 23 0.38 4.40 1.97
CA ALA A 23 1.67 4.16 2.60
C ALA A 23 2.40 5.46 3.01
N LEU A 24 2.23 6.53 2.24
CA LEU A 24 2.85 7.84 2.50
C LEU A 24 2.30 8.49 3.78
N VAL A 25 1.01 8.32 4.06
CA VAL A 25 0.37 8.93 5.23
C VAL A 25 0.44 8.01 6.44
N LEU A 26 0.16 6.71 6.25
CA LEU A 26 0.13 5.75 7.35
C LEU A 26 1.53 5.34 7.82
N GLY A 27 2.54 5.30 6.93
CA GLY A 27 3.90 4.88 7.27
C GLY A 27 4.53 5.69 8.42
N PRO A 28 4.64 7.02 8.32
CA PRO A 28 5.18 7.85 9.39
C PRO A 28 4.37 7.75 10.69
N ALA A 29 3.04 7.64 10.57
CA ALA A 29 2.15 7.49 11.71
C ALA A 29 2.39 6.17 12.44
N LEU A 30 2.59 5.04 11.75
CA LEU A 30 2.86 3.75 12.38
C LEU A 30 4.25 3.72 13.04
N ILE A 31 5.28 4.27 12.39
CA ILE A 31 6.63 4.35 12.97
C ILE A 31 6.63 5.19 14.26
N ALA A 32 5.73 6.19 14.37
CA ALA A 32 5.61 7.02 15.57
C ALA A 32 4.97 6.31 16.78
N VAL A 33 4.29 5.17 16.60
CA VAL A 33 3.57 4.47 17.69
C VAL A 33 3.87 2.98 17.81
N LEU A 34 4.58 2.38 16.85
CA LEU A 34 4.97 0.97 16.85
C LEU A 34 6.49 0.83 16.70
N THR A 35 7.00 -0.36 16.98
CA THR A 35 8.38 -0.68 16.60
C THR A 35 8.53 -0.67 15.06
N PRO A 36 9.72 -0.43 14.51
CA PRO A 36 9.92 -0.39 13.05
C PRO A 36 9.47 -1.67 12.34
N ALA A 37 9.73 -2.83 12.94
CA ALA A 37 9.30 -4.11 12.39
C ALA A 37 7.77 -4.22 12.34
N GLU A 38 7.09 -3.95 13.45
CA GLU A 38 5.62 -3.99 13.52
C GLU A 38 4.96 -2.95 12.62
N ALA A 39 5.54 -1.75 12.53
CA ALA A 39 5.07 -0.69 11.65
C ALA A 39 5.12 -1.13 10.19
N LEU A 40 6.25 -1.70 9.74
CA LEU A 40 6.41 -2.19 8.37
C LEU A 40 5.46 -3.34 8.08
N THR A 41 5.36 -4.33 8.97
CA THR A 41 4.44 -5.48 8.77
C THR A 41 2.99 -5.01 8.69
N THR A 42 2.58 -4.11 9.58
CA THR A 42 1.21 -3.56 9.60
C THR A 42 0.92 -2.76 8.34
N LEU A 43 1.87 -1.92 7.91
CA LEU A 43 1.75 -1.12 6.70
C LEU A 43 1.59 -2.00 5.46
N LEU A 44 2.41 -3.05 5.34
CA LEU A 44 2.39 -3.98 4.21
C LEU A 44 1.07 -4.76 4.15
N VAL A 45 0.63 -5.32 5.28
CA VAL A 45 -0.63 -6.08 5.35
C VAL A 45 -1.82 -5.20 4.97
N LEU A 46 -1.94 -4.01 5.57
CA LEU A 46 -3.05 -3.11 5.28
C LEU A 46 -3.05 -2.61 3.84
N SER A 47 -1.87 -2.23 3.32
CA SER A 47 -1.74 -1.77 1.93
C SER A 47 -2.12 -2.87 0.94
N ALA A 48 -1.67 -4.11 1.18
CA ALA A 48 -2.02 -5.27 0.38
C ALA A 48 -3.54 -5.53 0.42
N SER A 49 -4.15 -5.51 1.60
CA SER A 49 -5.60 -5.68 1.76
C SER A 49 -6.40 -4.61 1.00
N LEU A 50 -6.00 -3.33 1.08
CA LEU A 50 -6.66 -2.25 0.34
C LEU A 50 -6.50 -2.40 -1.17
N ASN A 51 -5.31 -2.77 -1.64
CA ASN A 51 -5.07 -3.04 -3.05
C ASN A 51 -5.94 -4.20 -3.56
N LEU A 52 -6.04 -5.31 -2.81
CA LEU A 52 -6.92 -6.42 -3.15
C LEU A 52 -8.39 -5.99 -3.12
N LEU A 53 -8.80 -5.20 -2.14
CA LEU A 53 -10.17 -4.71 -2.06
C LEU A 53 -10.53 -3.83 -3.27
N MET A 54 -9.67 -2.88 -3.65
CA MET A 54 -9.85 -2.08 -4.87
C MET A 54 -9.85 -2.98 -6.12
N LEU A 55 -8.94 -3.95 -6.17
CA LEU A 55 -8.87 -4.91 -7.27
C LEU A 55 -10.18 -5.70 -7.38
N PHE A 56 -10.74 -6.23 -6.30
CA PHE A 56 -11.95 -7.05 -6.39
C PHE A 56 -13.26 -6.25 -6.40
N SER A 57 -13.25 -4.99 -5.94
CA SER A 57 -14.43 -4.13 -5.90
C SER A 57 -14.84 -3.63 -7.29
N GLU A 58 -13.90 -3.21 -8.13
CA GLU A 58 -14.22 -2.84 -9.51
C GLU A 58 -14.46 -4.08 -10.39
N ARG A 59 -15.74 -4.41 -10.65
CA ARG A 59 -16.18 -5.47 -11.59
C ARG A 59 -15.94 -5.17 -13.08
N ARG A 60 -15.05 -4.24 -13.44
CA ARG A 60 -14.78 -3.91 -14.85
C ARG A 60 -13.80 -4.92 -15.46
N ARG A 61 -14.01 -5.31 -16.73
CA ARG A 61 -13.03 -6.11 -17.48
C ARG A 61 -11.72 -5.32 -17.56
N ARG A 62 -10.72 -5.71 -16.77
CA ARG A 62 -9.41 -5.07 -16.77
C ARG A 62 -8.61 -5.54 -17.97
N SER A 63 -8.24 -4.62 -18.86
CA SER A 63 -7.18 -4.87 -19.85
C SER A 63 -5.83 -4.78 -19.13
N ILE A 64 -5.41 -5.89 -18.51
CA ILE A 64 -4.14 -5.96 -17.80
C ILE A 64 -3.01 -5.99 -18.85
N ARG A 65 -2.14 -4.99 -18.81
CA ARG A 65 -0.91 -4.95 -19.61
C ARG A 65 0.20 -5.68 -18.86
N TRP A 66 0.31 -6.99 -19.09
CA TRP A 66 1.29 -7.85 -18.40
C TRP A 66 2.74 -7.41 -18.57
N SER A 67 3.08 -6.77 -19.70
CA SER A 67 4.40 -6.19 -19.95
C SER A 67 4.77 -5.14 -18.89
N ASP A 68 3.84 -4.26 -18.54
CA ASP A 68 4.06 -3.20 -17.56
C ASP A 68 4.20 -3.78 -16.14
N VAL A 69 3.42 -4.82 -15.83
CA VAL A 69 3.50 -5.55 -14.56
C VAL A 69 4.86 -6.22 -14.39
N LEU A 70 5.36 -6.90 -15.41
CA LEU A 70 6.67 -7.55 -15.37
C LEU A 70 7.80 -6.53 -15.23
N LEU A 71 7.71 -5.39 -15.90
CA LEU A 71 8.69 -4.30 -15.78
C LEU A 71 8.72 -3.74 -14.34
N LEU A 72 7.55 -3.53 -13.73
CA LEU A 72 7.43 -3.07 -12.35
C LEU A 72 7.98 -4.11 -11.35
N LEU A 73 7.71 -5.40 -11.56
CA LEU A 73 8.25 -6.48 -10.72
C LEU A 73 9.78 -6.59 -10.85
N ALA A 74 10.32 -6.46 -12.07
CA ALA A 74 11.75 -6.45 -12.30
C ALA A 74 12.42 -5.25 -11.62
N ALA A 75 11.80 -4.07 -11.66
CA ALA A 75 12.28 -2.89 -10.95
C ALA A 75 12.20 -3.02 -9.41
N ALA A 76 11.26 -3.83 -8.90
CA ALA A 76 11.14 -4.12 -7.47
C ALA A 76 12.09 -5.23 -6.99
N ALA A 77 12.58 -6.09 -7.89
CA ALA A 77 13.47 -7.21 -7.56
C ALA A 77 14.74 -6.83 -6.76
N PRO A 78 15.46 -5.73 -7.08
CA PRO A 78 16.63 -5.34 -6.27
C PRO A 78 16.27 -5.05 -4.82
N GLY A 79 15.09 -4.47 -4.56
CA GLY A 79 14.60 -4.21 -3.21
C GLY A 79 14.26 -5.48 -2.43
N LEU A 80 13.94 -6.57 -3.10
CA LEU A 80 13.74 -7.90 -2.47
C LEU A 80 15.04 -8.64 -2.20
N VAL A 81 16.08 -8.40 -3.00
CA VAL A 81 17.40 -9.04 -2.84
C VAL A 81 18.25 -8.31 -1.79
N GLY A 82 18.08 -6.98 -1.68
CA GLY A 82 18.86 -6.14 -0.76
C GLY A 82 18.15 -5.71 0.53
N GLY A 83 16.86 -6.02 0.70
CA GLY A 83 16.09 -5.78 1.92
C GLY A 83 16.15 -6.96 2.88
#